data_AF-A0A953L0T3-F1
#
_entry.id   AF-A0A953L0T3-F1
#
_cell.length_a   1.000
_cell.length_b   1.000
_cell.length_c   1.000
_cell.angle_alpha   90.00
_cell.angle_beta   90.00
_cell.angle_gamma   90.00
#
_symmetry.space_group_name_H-M   'P 1'
#
loop_
_entity.id
_entity.type
_entity.pdbx_description
1 polymer ?
#
loop_
_entity_poly.entity_id
_entity_poly.type
_entity_poly.pdbx_seq_one_letter_code
_entity_poly.pdbx_strand_id
1 'polypeptide(L)'
;MKRIFLSILGSALLLASCRNEQPEPEGDRLAPLSVEFDNIVGGTNLYLNTATYTNKAGEDYTISLLQYYVSNFKVYKADGTEYTVPQDSSYFLIREADAAARFAAFNVPEGDYTRLVFTLGVDSLRSTMDIDKRTGVLDPSGGMDGMYWGWNSGYIFFKMEGVSESGTGRCRRAEEVQVSYRRIRGIQCPDDQ
;
A
#
# COMPACT_ATOMS: atom_id res chain seq x y z
N MET A 1 5.47 -88.06 29.51
CA MET A 1 4.63 -87.37 28.51
C MET A 1 4.36 -85.95 28.98
N LYS A 2 4.50 -84.99 28.05
CA LYS A 2 4.20 -83.54 28.08
C LYS A 2 5.05 -82.63 28.97
N ARG A 3 5.73 -81.73 28.25
CA ARG A 3 6.56 -80.58 28.63
C ARG A 3 5.65 -79.37 28.84
N ILE A 4 6.14 -78.33 29.53
CA ILE A 4 6.39 -76.97 28.97
C ILE A 4 6.73 -76.00 30.13
N PHE A 5 7.96 -75.49 30.10
CA PHE A 5 8.39 -74.21 30.67
C PHE A 5 7.89 -73.07 29.77
N LEU A 6 7.45 -71.92 30.32
CA LEU A 6 7.83 -70.58 29.79
C LEU A 6 7.38 -69.44 30.74
N SER A 7 8.35 -68.64 31.17
CA SER A 7 8.22 -67.27 31.68
C SER A 7 7.62 -66.32 30.63
N ILE A 8 7.24 -65.09 31.04
CA ILE A 8 7.11 -63.79 30.32
C ILE A 8 5.90 -63.05 30.94
N LEU A 9 5.87 -61.76 31.25
CA LEU A 9 6.80 -60.63 31.35
C LEU A 9 5.86 -59.48 31.75
N GLY A 10 6.32 -58.60 32.65
CA GLY A 10 5.52 -57.49 33.19
C GLY A 10 4.92 -56.61 32.08
N SER A 11 3.62 -56.38 32.17
CA SER A 11 2.95 -55.35 31.40
C SER A 11 3.21 -54.01 32.10
N ALA A 12 4.30 -53.35 31.70
CA ALA A 12 4.54 -51.96 32.03
C ALA A 12 3.44 -51.13 31.37
N LEU A 13 2.57 -50.52 32.19
CA LEU A 13 1.68 -49.45 31.76
C LEU A 13 2.55 -48.31 31.21
N LEU A 14 2.66 -48.24 29.90
CA LEU A 14 3.12 -47.05 29.20
C LEU A 14 2.01 -46.00 29.37
N LEU A 15 2.09 -45.22 30.44
CA LEU A 15 1.47 -43.90 30.48
C LEU A 15 2.17 -43.06 29.41
N ALA A 16 1.67 -43.16 28.18
CA ALA A 16 1.91 -42.19 27.15
C ALA A 16 1.35 -40.86 27.67
N SER A 17 2.24 -40.08 28.31
CA SER A 17 2.01 -38.68 28.62
C SER A 17 1.73 -37.99 27.30
N CYS A 18 0.45 -37.78 26.97
CA CYS A 18 0.03 -36.81 25.99
C CYS A 18 0.56 -35.45 26.44
N ARG A 19 1.75 -35.11 25.94
CA ARG A 19 2.25 -33.74 25.98
C ARG A 19 1.33 -33.00 25.02
N ASN A 20 0.43 -32.20 25.58
CA ASN A 20 -0.26 -31.18 24.81
C ASN A 20 0.82 -30.23 24.29
N GLU A 21 1.33 -30.50 23.10
CA GLU A 21 1.99 -29.51 22.28
C GLU A 21 0.88 -28.54 21.89
N GLN A 22 0.78 -27.45 22.66
CA GLN A 22 0.08 -26.26 22.19
C GLN A 22 0.71 -25.92 20.84
N PRO A 23 -0.07 -25.81 19.75
CA PRO A 23 0.49 -25.26 18.52
C PRO A 23 1.05 -23.89 18.89
N GLU A 24 2.35 -23.70 18.67
CA GLU A 24 2.95 -22.37 18.73
C GLU A 24 2.09 -21.47 17.83
N PRO A 25 1.77 -20.23 18.27
CA PRO A 25 1.01 -19.32 17.43
C PRO A 25 1.76 -19.20 16.11
N GLU A 26 1.14 -19.66 15.02
CA GLU A 26 1.68 -19.47 13.68
C GLU A 26 1.97 -17.98 13.54
N GLY A 27 3.26 -17.62 13.50
CA GLY A 27 3.66 -16.24 13.29
C GLY A 27 2.95 -15.75 12.03
N ASP A 28 2.29 -14.58 12.12
CA ASP A 28 1.46 -14.01 11.05
C ASP A 28 2.10 -14.22 9.68
N ARG A 29 1.61 -15.20 8.91
CA ARG A 29 2.05 -15.42 7.53
C ARG A 29 1.70 -14.16 6.75
N LEU A 30 2.70 -13.52 6.14
CA LEU A 30 2.50 -12.31 5.37
C LEU A 30 2.20 -12.66 3.90
N ALA A 31 1.16 -12.07 3.36
CA ALA A 31 0.77 -12.16 1.95
C ALA A 31 0.89 -10.79 1.25
N PRO A 32 1.16 -10.79 -0.07
CA PRO A 32 1.23 -9.56 -0.84
C PRO A 32 -0.17 -8.93 -1.02
N LEU A 33 -0.26 -7.65 -0.71
CA LEU A 33 -1.42 -6.79 -0.97
C LEU A 33 -1.04 -5.74 -2.00
N SER A 34 -1.90 -5.56 -3.02
CA SER A 34 -1.75 -4.47 -3.98
C SER A 34 -2.99 -3.57 -4.01
N VAL A 35 -2.75 -2.27 -3.93
CA VAL A 35 -3.74 -1.20 -3.98
C VAL A 35 -3.53 -0.42 -5.27
N GLU A 36 -4.54 -0.40 -6.12
CA GLU A 36 -4.56 0.36 -7.37
C GLU A 36 -5.25 1.71 -7.19
N PHE A 37 -4.57 2.79 -7.56
CA PHE A 37 -5.07 4.15 -7.53
C PHE A 37 -5.64 4.54 -8.89
N ASP A 38 -6.94 4.85 -8.90
CA ASP A 38 -7.70 5.24 -10.08
C ASP A 38 -8.17 6.69 -9.93
N ASN A 39 -7.55 7.58 -10.69
CA ASN A 39 -7.79 9.02 -10.59
C ASN A 39 -8.97 9.41 -11.48
N ILE A 40 -9.94 10.11 -10.90
CA ILE A 40 -11.14 10.56 -11.62
C ILE A 40 -11.36 12.07 -11.46
N VAL A 41 -11.96 12.68 -12.48
CA VAL A 41 -12.33 14.10 -12.51
C VAL A 41 -13.78 14.19 -12.98
N GLY A 42 -14.64 14.83 -12.18
CA GLY A 42 -16.06 14.98 -12.51
C GLY A 42 -16.79 13.65 -12.77
N GLY A 43 -16.37 12.56 -12.11
CA GLY A 43 -16.92 11.21 -12.31
C GLY A 43 -16.43 10.46 -13.56
N THR A 44 -15.53 11.05 -14.35
CA THR A 44 -14.89 10.40 -15.49
C THR A 44 -13.44 10.07 -15.19
N ASN A 45 -12.91 9.00 -15.80
CA ASN A 45 -11.50 8.65 -15.70
C ASN A 45 -10.60 9.84 -16.11
N LEU A 46 -9.48 10.01 -15.40
CA LEU A 46 -8.50 11.03 -15.76
C LEU A 46 -7.74 10.61 -17.02
N TYR A 47 -7.63 11.49 -18.01
CA TYR A 47 -6.83 11.32 -19.21
C TYR A 47 -5.91 12.52 -19.39
N LEU A 48 -4.61 12.26 -19.27
CA LEU A 48 -3.60 13.31 -19.41
C LEU A 48 -3.54 13.84 -20.84
N ASN A 49 -3.44 15.15 -21.00
CA ASN A 49 -3.24 15.90 -22.26
C ASN A 49 -4.34 15.75 -23.33
N THR A 50 -5.33 14.88 -23.16
CA THR A 50 -6.34 14.57 -24.19
C THR A 50 -7.76 14.93 -23.80
N ALA A 51 -8.07 14.97 -22.49
CA ALA A 51 -9.38 15.37 -22.00
C ALA A 51 -9.38 16.82 -21.51
N THR A 52 -10.50 17.49 -21.79
CA THR A 52 -10.84 18.79 -21.22
C THR A 52 -11.87 18.58 -20.12
N TYR A 53 -11.62 19.18 -18.98
CA TYR A 53 -12.48 19.16 -17.80
C TYR A 53 -13.01 20.56 -17.53
N THR A 54 -14.16 20.66 -16.90
CA THR A 54 -14.76 21.94 -16.52
C THR A 54 -14.86 22.00 -15.00
N ASN A 55 -14.32 23.07 -14.41
CA ASN A 55 -14.36 23.25 -12.97
C ASN A 55 -15.74 23.79 -12.51
N LYS A 56 -15.93 23.94 -11.20
CA LYS A 56 -17.17 24.49 -10.62
C LYS A 56 -17.44 25.95 -11.02
N ALA A 57 -16.43 26.67 -11.52
CA ALA A 57 -16.56 28.03 -12.03
C ALA A 57 -16.92 28.10 -13.53
N GLY A 58 -17.06 26.95 -14.21
CA GLY A 58 -17.38 26.91 -15.65
C GLY A 58 -16.16 27.15 -16.55
N GLU A 59 -14.96 27.05 -16.00
CA GLU A 59 -13.71 27.22 -16.73
C GLU A 59 -13.19 25.86 -17.21
N ASP A 60 -12.83 25.82 -18.49
CA ASP A 60 -12.22 24.63 -19.09
C ASP A 60 -10.72 24.56 -18.79
N TYR A 61 -10.26 23.35 -18.49
CA TYR A 61 -8.86 23.06 -18.23
C TYR A 61 -8.46 21.66 -18.69
N THR A 62 -7.17 21.47 -18.93
CA THR A 62 -6.53 20.20 -19.24
C THR A 62 -5.56 19.84 -18.13
N ILE A 63 -5.30 18.55 -17.92
CA ILE A 63 -4.31 18.06 -16.95
C ILE A 63 -3.17 17.42 -17.74
N SER A 64 -1.96 17.94 -17.58
CA SER A 64 -0.74 17.42 -18.23
C SER A 64 0.10 16.54 -17.30
N LEU A 65 -0.04 16.72 -15.98
CA LEU A 65 0.68 15.96 -14.97
C LEU A 65 -0.21 15.73 -13.74
N LEU A 66 -0.19 14.51 -13.21
CA LEU A 66 -0.67 14.19 -11.87
C LEU A 66 0.29 13.21 -11.21
N GLN A 67 0.88 13.63 -10.09
CA GLN A 67 1.75 12.81 -9.25
C GLN A 67 1.52 13.11 -7.77
N TYR A 68 1.57 12.10 -6.91
CA TYR A 68 1.45 12.29 -5.47
C TYR A 68 2.06 11.14 -4.68
N TYR A 69 2.51 11.44 -3.47
CA TYR A 69 2.98 10.42 -2.54
C TYR A 69 1.82 9.83 -1.76
N VAL A 70 1.86 8.51 -1.56
CA VAL A 70 1.02 7.80 -0.60
C VAL A 70 1.91 7.04 0.37
N SER A 71 1.58 7.12 1.66
CA SER A 71 2.38 6.52 2.72
C SER A 71 1.56 6.06 3.92
N ASN A 72 2.24 5.44 4.89
CA ASN A 72 1.68 5.11 6.21
C ASN A 72 0.41 4.23 6.11
N PHE A 73 0.50 3.16 5.33
CA PHE A 73 -0.58 2.21 5.14
C PHE A 73 -0.93 1.47 6.43
N LYS A 74 -2.22 1.43 6.74
CA LYS A 74 -2.82 0.61 7.79
C LYS A 74 -4.00 -0.16 7.24
N VAL A 75 -4.08 -1.43 7.59
CA VAL A 75 -5.18 -2.31 7.21
C VAL A 75 -5.89 -2.80 8.47
N TYR A 76 -7.21 -2.87 8.40
CA TYR A 76 -8.07 -3.30 9.51
C TYR A 76 -8.79 -4.58 9.11
N LYS A 77 -8.56 -5.63 9.89
CA LYS A 77 -9.20 -6.94 9.68
C LYS A 77 -10.68 -6.87 10.08
N ALA A 78 -11.47 -7.85 9.61
CA ALA A 78 -12.88 -7.98 9.95
C ALA A 78 -13.12 -8.20 11.47
N ASP A 79 -12.15 -8.75 12.19
CA ASP A 79 -12.18 -8.95 13.65
C ASP A 79 -11.88 -7.66 14.46
N GLY A 80 -11.59 -6.55 13.78
CA GLY A 80 -11.27 -5.25 14.39
C GLY A 80 -9.79 -5.04 14.71
N THR A 81 -8.93 -6.03 14.52
CA THR A 81 -7.47 -5.86 14.66
C THR A 81 -6.90 -5.01 13.54
N GLU A 82 -5.82 -4.27 13.83
CA GLU A 82 -5.13 -3.44 12.85
C GLU A 82 -3.70 -3.94 12.62
N TYR A 83 -3.25 -3.81 11.37
CA TYR A 83 -1.85 -4.02 11.00
C TYR A 83 -1.32 -2.75 10.32
N THR A 84 -0.21 -2.24 10.84
CA THR A 84 0.51 -1.10 10.26
C THR A 84 1.66 -1.61 9.41
N VAL A 85 1.69 -1.21 8.14
CA VAL A 85 2.77 -1.59 7.21
C VAL A 85 4.08 -0.93 7.69
N PRO A 86 5.20 -1.69 7.75
CA PRO A 86 6.49 -1.14 8.15
C PRO A 86 6.87 0.10 7.35
N GLN A 87 7.36 1.13 8.04
CA GLN A 87 7.57 2.45 7.43
C GLN A 87 8.50 2.37 6.21
N ASP A 88 9.56 1.56 6.24
CA ASP A 88 10.52 1.42 5.13
C ASP A 88 9.94 0.79 3.86
N SER A 89 8.74 0.18 3.94
CA SER A 89 8.01 -0.37 2.79
C SER A 89 6.68 0.34 2.53
N SER A 90 6.51 1.54 3.11
CA SER A 90 5.23 2.26 3.15
C SER A 90 5.31 3.62 2.43
N TYR A 91 6.09 3.72 1.36
CA TYR A 91 6.16 4.92 0.52
C TYR A 91 6.07 4.57 -0.95
N PHE A 92 5.12 5.18 -1.64
CA PHE A 92 4.92 5.01 -3.06
C PHE A 92 4.68 6.37 -3.70
N LEU A 93 5.26 6.58 -4.89
CA LEU A 93 5.01 7.73 -5.72
C LEU A 93 4.03 7.32 -6.82
N ILE A 94 2.78 7.75 -6.68
CA ILE A 94 1.75 7.51 -7.67
C ILE A 94 1.92 8.48 -8.81
N ARG A 95 2.05 7.96 -10.03
CA ARG A 95 2.17 8.76 -11.25
C ARG A 95 1.13 8.34 -12.26
N GLU A 96 0.26 9.27 -12.62
CA GLU A 96 -0.79 8.97 -13.60
C GLU A 96 -0.19 8.61 -14.96
N ALA A 97 0.94 9.21 -15.36
CA ALA A 97 1.56 8.93 -16.65
C ALA A 97 2.15 7.50 -16.77
N ASP A 98 2.39 6.80 -15.66
CA ASP A 98 3.02 5.48 -15.64
C ASP A 98 2.07 4.46 -15.01
N ALA A 99 1.53 3.55 -15.83
CA ALA A 99 0.57 2.54 -15.39
C ALA A 99 1.10 1.65 -14.25
N ALA A 100 2.40 1.35 -14.20
CA ALA A 100 2.97 0.53 -13.13
C ALA A 100 3.09 1.31 -11.82
N ALA A 101 3.30 2.63 -11.89
CA ALA A 101 3.37 3.51 -10.73
C ALA A 101 2.00 3.82 -10.12
N ARG A 102 0.89 3.33 -10.69
CA ARG A 102 -0.47 3.48 -10.12
C ARG A 102 -0.79 2.46 -9.03
N PHE A 103 0.17 1.60 -8.68
CA PHE A 103 0.00 0.54 -7.69
C PHE A 103 0.90 0.77 -6.48
N ALA A 104 0.36 0.60 -5.28
CA ALA A 104 1.13 0.41 -4.05
C ALA A 104 1.07 -1.07 -3.67
N ALA A 105 2.23 -1.72 -3.53
CA ALA A 105 2.32 -3.14 -3.20
C ALA A 105 3.18 -3.34 -1.94
N PHE A 106 2.63 -4.04 -0.95
CA PHE A 106 3.28 -4.30 0.33
C PHE A 106 2.72 -5.60 0.96
N ASN A 107 3.42 -6.13 1.94
CA ASN A 107 3.00 -7.37 2.60
C ASN A 107 2.18 -7.06 3.87
N VAL A 108 1.11 -7.83 4.09
CA VAL A 108 0.25 -7.76 5.28
C VAL A 108 -0.07 -9.18 5.76
N PRO A 109 -0.42 -9.40 7.03
CA PRO A 109 -0.86 -10.71 7.49
C PRO A 109 -2.01 -11.27 6.65
N GLU A 110 -2.06 -12.59 6.49
CA GLU A 110 -3.22 -13.23 5.88
C GLU A 110 -4.50 -12.92 6.69
N GLY A 111 -5.61 -12.71 5.97
CA GLY A 111 -6.91 -12.44 6.56
C GLY A 111 -7.82 -11.54 5.72
N ASP A 112 -9.06 -11.41 6.18
CA ASP A 112 -10.07 -10.56 5.56
C ASP A 112 -10.02 -9.13 6.10
N TYR A 113 -9.93 -8.16 5.18
CA TYR A 113 -9.79 -6.74 5.50
C TYR A 113 -11.04 -5.95 5.14
N THR A 114 -11.46 -5.07 6.05
CA THR A 114 -12.67 -4.24 5.88
C THR A 114 -12.36 -2.77 5.64
N ARG A 115 -11.16 -2.31 6.03
CA ARG A 115 -10.75 -0.91 5.89
C ARG A 115 -9.27 -0.79 5.60
N LEU A 116 -8.95 0.07 4.65
CA LEU A 116 -7.60 0.52 4.31
C LEU A 116 -7.48 2.01 4.64
N VAL A 117 -6.42 2.40 5.33
CA VAL A 117 -6.10 3.80 5.63
C VAL A 117 -4.68 4.08 5.12
N PHE A 118 -4.49 5.23 4.49
CA PHE A 118 -3.20 5.71 4.05
C PHE A 118 -3.16 7.24 4.17
N THR A 119 -1.96 7.79 4.16
CA THR A 119 -1.68 9.21 4.17
C THR A 119 -1.33 9.66 2.76
N LEU A 120 -1.92 10.76 2.30
CA LEU A 120 -1.46 11.45 1.09
C LEU A 120 -0.32 12.40 1.47
N GLY A 121 0.89 12.07 1.03
CA GLY A 121 2.14 12.78 1.35
C GLY A 121 3.19 11.91 2.05
N VAL A 122 4.22 12.56 2.57
CA VAL A 122 5.33 11.95 3.31
C VAL A 122 5.28 12.49 4.75
N ASP A 123 5.50 11.64 5.75
CA ASP A 123 5.51 12.13 7.14
C ASP A 123 6.70 13.05 7.43
N SER A 124 6.54 13.90 8.44
CA SER A 124 7.55 14.88 8.83
C SER A 124 8.85 14.22 9.29
N LEU A 125 8.77 13.10 10.01
CA LEU A 125 9.94 12.41 10.53
C LEU A 125 10.83 11.96 9.36
N ARG A 126 10.26 11.25 8.38
CA ARG A 126 10.97 10.81 7.17
C ARG A 126 11.47 11.99 6.34
N SER A 127 10.69 13.06 6.23
CA SER A 127 11.08 14.26 5.49
C SER A 127 12.28 14.99 6.11
N THR A 128 12.54 14.80 7.41
CA THR A 128 13.67 15.42 8.13
C THR A 128 14.86 14.49 8.38
N MET A 129 14.72 13.19 8.15
CA MET A 129 15.81 12.22 8.32
C MET A 129 16.99 12.51 7.39
N ASP A 130 18.16 11.97 7.70
CA ASP A 130 19.32 12.05 6.82
C ASP A 130 19.04 11.44 5.44
N ILE A 131 19.70 11.97 4.40
CA ILE A 131 19.41 11.62 3.00
C ILE A 131 19.66 10.13 2.68
N ASP A 132 20.56 9.49 3.42
CA ASP A 132 20.84 8.04 3.32
C ASP A 132 19.67 7.18 3.78
N LYS A 133 18.75 7.73 4.58
CA LYS A 133 17.51 7.07 5.03
C LYS A 133 16.31 7.35 4.12
N ARG A 134 16.49 8.20 3.11
CA ARG A 134 15.47 8.54 2.11
C ARG A 134 15.78 7.78 0.82
N THR A 135 15.33 6.54 0.76
CA THR A 135 15.64 5.63 -0.34
C THR A 135 14.45 5.44 -1.30
N GLY A 136 14.70 4.83 -2.45
CA GLY A 136 13.66 4.51 -3.43
C GLY A 136 12.98 5.78 -3.96
N VAL A 137 11.65 5.83 -3.89
CA VAL A 137 10.86 6.99 -4.37
C VAL A 137 11.11 8.28 -3.57
N LEU A 138 11.80 8.16 -2.43
CA LEU A 138 12.20 9.28 -1.59
C LEU A 138 13.67 9.70 -1.79
N ASP A 139 14.42 9.11 -2.72
CA ASP A 139 15.83 9.45 -2.97
C ASP A 139 16.01 10.74 -3.79
N PRO A 140 16.56 11.83 -3.21
CA PRO A 140 16.72 13.11 -3.91
C PRO A 140 17.68 13.10 -5.08
N SER A 141 18.47 12.05 -5.24
CA SER A 141 19.40 11.89 -6.36
C SER A 141 18.74 11.38 -7.65
N GLY A 142 17.49 10.90 -7.61
CA GLY A 142 16.79 10.48 -8.83
C GLY A 142 15.45 9.79 -8.68
N GLY A 143 15.04 9.38 -7.47
CA GLY A 143 13.84 8.57 -7.25
C GLY A 143 12.50 9.31 -7.28
N MET A 144 12.52 10.64 -7.37
CA MET A 144 11.36 11.48 -7.02
C MET A 144 10.77 12.30 -8.16
N ASP A 145 11.23 12.14 -9.40
CA ASP A 145 10.56 12.64 -10.62
C ASP A 145 10.04 14.10 -10.54
N GLY A 146 10.87 14.99 -9.98
CA GLY A 146 10.54 16.41 -9.82
C GLY A 146 9.57 16.72 -8.67
N MET A 147 9.43 15.81 -7.69
CA MET A 147 8.61 15.92 -6.48
C MET A 147 9.41 16.40 -5.25
N TYR A 148 10.52 17.12 -5.45
CA TYR A 148 11.33 17.67 -4.36
C TYR A 148 11.95 19.01 -4.72
N TRP A 149 11.86 19.93 -3.77
CA TRP A 149 12.48 21.25 -3.83
C TRP A 149 13.90 21.17 -3.31
N GLY A 150 14.89 21.19 -4.22
CA GLY A 150 16.30 21.19 -3.83
C GLY A 150 16.72 22.39 -2.96
N TRP A 151 16.07 23.54 -3.13
CA TRP A 151 16.41 24.78 -2.41
C TRP A 151 15.80 24.89 -1.01
N ASN A 152 14.66 24.22 -0.77
CA ASN A 152 13.99 24.18 0.55
C ASN A 152 14.08 22.81 1.22
N SER A 153 14.84 21.88 0.63
CA SER A 153 15.01 20.49 1.05
C SER A 153 13.69 19.81 1.47
N GLY A 154 12.66 19.94 0.62
CA GLY A 154 11.31 19.51 0.95
C GLY A 154 10.60 18.79 -0.18
N TYR A 155 9.76 17.83 0.17
CA TYR A 155 8.95 17.06 -0.78
C TYR A 155 7.70 17.83 -1.21
N ILE A 156 7.35 17.69 -2.49
CA ILE A 156 6.05 18.07 -3.02
C ILE A 156 5.16 16.85 -2.84
N PHE A 157 4.18 16.91 -1.94
CA PHE A 157 3.32 15.75 -1.65
C PHE A 157 2.31 15.45 -2.77
N PHE A 158 1.87 16.49 -3.46
CA PHE A 158 0.90 16.42 -4.53
C PHE A 158 1.28 17.44 -5.60
N LYS A 159 1.37 17.00 -6.85
CA LYS A 159 1.69 17.83 -8.00
C LYS A 159 0.69 17.55 -9.10
N MET A 160 -0.03 18.60 -9.47
CA MET A 160 -0.91 18.62 -10.63
C MET A 160 -0.54 19.80 -11.50
N GLU A 161 -0.37 19.56 -12.79
CA GLU A 161 -0.09 20.58 -13.79
C GLU A 161 -1.09 20.48 -14.93
N GLY A 162 -1.36 21.61 -15.55
CA GLY A 162 -2.40 21.74 -16.55
C GLY A 162 -2.46 23.13 -17.13
N VAL A 163 -3.32 23.31 -18.12
CA VAL A 163 -3.59 24.60 -18.76
C VAL A 163 -5.08 24.85 -18.71
N SER A 164 -5.47 26.05 -18.30
CA SER A 164 -6.83 26.56 -18.48
C SER A 164 -6.82 27.64 -19.56
N GLU A 165 -7.80 27.60 -20.46
CA GLU A 165 -7.91 28.55 -21.58
C GLU A 165 -8.65 29.84 -21.18
N SER A 166 -9.25 29.87 -19.99
CA SER A 166 -10.05 31.00 -19.51
C SER A 166 -9.16 32.05 -18.82
N GLY A 167 -8.78 33.06 -19.60
CA GLY A 167 -8.36 34.36 -19.09
C GLY A 167 -6.86 34.61 -19.09
N THR A 168 -6.50 35.85 -19.43
CA THR A 168 -5.14 36.40 -19.48
C THR A 168 -4.38 36.24 -18.16
N GLY A 169 -3.69 35.13 -18.00
CA GLY A 169 -2.77 34.87 -16.91
C GLY A 169 -2.66 33.38 -16.60
N ARG A 170 -1.44 32.85 -16.48
CA ARG A 170 -1.19 31.48 -15.97
C ARG A 170 -1.56 31.42 -14.48
N CYS A 171 -2.85 31.41 -14.16
CA CYS A 171 -3.32 31.27 -12.79
C CYS A 171 -3.32 29.78 -12.44
N ARG A 172 -2.40 29.36 -11.55
CA ARG A 172 -2.41 28.01 -10.99
C ARG A 172 -3.47 27.99 -9.89
N ARG A 173 -4.67 27.48 -10.18
CA ARG A 173 -5.68 27.17 -9.15
C ARG A 173 -5.68 25.67 -8.86
N ALA A 174 -5.96 25.31 -7.61
CA ALA A 174 -6.13 23.92 -7.21
C ALA A 174 -7.52 23.45 -7.63
N GLU A 175 -7.58 22.42 -8.46
CA GLU A 175 -8.82 21.77 -8.87
C GLU A 175 -9.07 20.50 -8.06
N GLU A 176 -10.35 20.13 -7.90
CA GLU A 176 -10.75 18.92 -7.17
C GLU A 176 -10.50 17.68 -8.04
N VAL A 177 -9.44 16.94 -7.74
CA VAL A 177 -9.19 15.59 -8.28
C VAL A 177 -9.55 14.58 -7.21
N GLN A 178 -10.44 13.65 -7.55
CA GLN A 178 -10.81 12.58 -6.64
C GLN A 178 -9.87 11.40 -6.88
N VAL A 179 -9.10 11.07 -5.84
CA VAL A 179 -8.28 9.85 -5.81
C VAL A 179 -9.18 8.72 -5.34
N SER A 180 -9.57 7.84 -6.26
CA SER A 180 -10.28 6.60 -5.93
C SER A 180 -9.30 5.43 -5.91
N TYR A 181 -9.65 4.33 -5.23
CA TYR A 181 -8.92 3.08 -5.33
C TYR A 181 -9.89 1.97 -5.75
N ARG A 182 -9.53 1.17 -6.76
CA ARG A 182 -10.51 0.30 -7.43
C ARG A 182 -10.45 -1.17 -6.99
N ARG A 183 -9.40 -1.62 -6.28
CA ARG A 183 -9.29 -3.03 -5.90
C ARG A 183 -8.23 -3.27 -4.82
N ILE A 184 -8.57 -4.08 -3.83
CA ILE A 184 -7.62 -4.77 -2.94
C ILE A 184 -7.44 -6.17 -3.54
N ARG A 185 -6.28 -6.45 -4.15
CA ARG A 185 -5.97 -7.82 -4.58
C ARG A 185 -5.19 -8.51 -3.47
N GLY A 186 -5.88 -9.28 -2.64
CA GLY A 186 -5.26 -10.34 -1.85
C GLY A 186 -5.20 -11.60 -2.72
N ILE A 187 -4.04 -12.25 -2.80
CA ILE A 187 -3.97 -13.59 -3.39
C ILE A 187 -4.73 -14.50 -2.43
N GLN A 188 -5.83 -15.07 -2.92
CA GLN A 188 -6.59 -16.10 -2.23
C GLN A 188 -5.63 -17.23 -1.86
N CYS A 189 -5.66 -17.70 -0.60
CA CYS A 189 -4.94 -18.92 -0.23
C CYS A 189 -5.29 -20.03 -1.23
N PRO A 190 -4.33 -20.86 -1.67
CA PRO A 190 -4.67 -22.08 -2.37
C PRO A 190 -5.57 -22.87 -1.44
N ASP A 191 -6.76 -23.24 -1.89
CA ASP A 191 -7.58 -24.22 -1.18
C ASP A 191 -6.71 -25.47 -0.99
N ASP A 192 -6.43 -25.83 0.26
CA ASP A 192 -5.75 -27.07 0.61
C ASP A 192 -6.57 -28.26 0.06
N GLN A 193 -6.03 -28.94 -0.94
CA GLN A 193 -6.43 -30.28 -1.38
C GLN A 193 -5.59 -31.34 -0.68
#